data_AF-A0A0F9JA61-F1
#
_entry.id   AF-A0A0F9JA61-F1
#
_cell.length_a   1.000
_cell.length_b   1.000
_cell.length_c   1.000
_cell.angle_alpha   90.00
_cell.angle_beta   90.00
_cell.angle_gamma   90.00
#
_symmetry.space_group_name_H-M   'P 1'
#
loop_
_entity.id
_entity.type
_entity.pdbx_description
1 polymer ?
#
loop_
_entity_poly.entity_id
_entity_poly.type
_entity_poly.pdbx_seq_one_letter_code
_entity_poly.pdbx_strand_id
1 'polypeptide(L)' 'MGKTRKTARVADTARAEVRKLREKRGLSQRQAAVILGVRQARLCELESGARPMTLRSIQLVADGYGVPVRVIFGR' A
#
# COMPACT_ATOMS: atom_id res chain seq x y z
N MET A 1 -19.78 -21.37 -13.10
CA MET A 1 -18.33 -21.14 -13.29
C MET A 1 -18.13 -19.75 -13.89
N GLY A 2 -17.86 -18.72 -13.08
CA GLY A 2 -17.69 -17.38 -13.66
C GLY A 2 -18.10 -16.27 -12.70
N LYS A 3 -17.12 -15.81 -11.92
CA LYS A 3 -17.03 -14.49 -11.29
C LYS A 3 -15.64 -14.45 -10.63
N THR A 4 -15.05 -13.25 -10.53
CA THR A 4 -13.83 -12.94 -9.72
C THR A 4 -12.44 -12.96 -10.40
N ARG A 5 -12.27 -12.39 -11.62
CA ARG A 5 -10.92 -11.98 -12.11
C ARG A 5 -10.58 -10.50 -11.89
N LYS A 6 -11.58 -9.62 -11.72
CA LYS A 6 -11.39 -8.16 -11.76
C LYS A 6 -10.89 -7.55 -10.44
N THR A 7 -11.24 -8.13 -9.30
CA THR A 7 -10.86 -7.66 -7.96
C THR A 7 -9.42 -8.04 -7.56
N ALA A 8 -8.93 -9.20 -8.02
CA ALA A 8 -7.56 -9.65 -7.73
C ALA A 8 -6.50 -8.70 -8.30
N ARG A 9 -6.65 -8.26 -9.57
CA ARG A 9 -5.70 -7.35 -10.24
C ARG A 9 -5.52 -5.99 -9.55
N VAL A 10 -6.54 -5.47 -8.87
CA VAL A 10 -6.51 -4.13 -8.25
C VAL A 10 -5.88 -4.16 -6.86
N ALA A 11 -6.10 -5.22 -6.09
CA ALA A 11 -5.44 -5.40 -4.80
C ALA A 11 -3.92 -5.60 -4.98
N ASP A 12 -3.53 -6.30 -6.05
CA ASP A 12 -2.13 -6.53 -6.40
C ASP A 12 -1.39 -5.24 -6.79
N THR A 13 -2.03 -4.33 -7.54
CA THR A 13 -1.40 -3.05 -7.92
C THR A 13 -1.20 -2.15 -6.71
N ALA A 14 -2.15 -2.14 -5.78
CA ALA A 14 -2.09 -1.25 -4.62
C ALA A 14 -0.87 -1.52 -3.72
N ARG A 15 -0.63 -2.78 -3.35
CA ARG A 15 0.53 -3.14 -2.51
C ARG A 15 1.87 -2.84 -3.20
N ALA A 16 1.92 -3.04 -4.52
CA ALA A 16 3.12 -2.75 -5.32
C ALA A 16 3.43 -1.26 -5.35
N GLU A 17 2.42 -0.40 -5.49
CA GLU A 17 2.62 1.05 -5.47
C GLU A 17 3.03 1.56 -4.08
N VAL A 18 2.51 0.99 -2.98
CA VAL A 18 2.99 1.32 -1.62
C VAL A 18 4.50 1.06 -1.49
N ARG A 19 4.94 -0.13 -1.89
CA ARG A 19 6.35 -0.54 -1.85
C ARG A 19 7.22 0.35 -2.74
N LYS A 20 6.76 0.65 -3.96
CA LYS A 20 7.47 1.48 -4.92
C LYS A 20 7.61 2.93 -4.44
N LEU A 21 6.58 3.51 -3.82
CA LEU A 21 6.66 4.84 -3.21
C LEU A 21 7.71 4.87 -2.09
N ARG A 22 7.76 3.82 -1.28
CA ARG A 22 8.77 3.65 -0.23
C ARG A 22 10.19 3.61 -0.81
N GLU A 23 10.41 2.73 -1.78
CA GLU A 23 11.73 2.49 -2.38
C GLU A 23 12.23 3.72 -3.15
N LYS A 24 11.35 4.42 -3.89
CA LYS A 24 11.69 5.68 -4.56
C LYS A 24 12.15 6.80 -3.63
N ARG A 25 11.78 6.73 -2.35
CA ARG A 25 12.19 7.68 -1.31
C ARG A 25 13.40 7.20 -0.52
N GLY A 26 13.99 6.07 -0.87
CA GLY A 26 15.14 5.49 -0.16
C GLY A 26 14.81 5.02 1.26
N LEU A 27 13.53 4.75 1.55
CA LEU A 27 13.07 4.42 2.90
C LEU A 27 13.13 2.91 3.17
N SER A 28 13.68 2.55 4.33
CA SER A 28 13.43 1.24 4.93
C SER A 28 11.97 1.11 5.34
N GLN A 29 11.47 -0.13 5.52
CA GLN A 29 10.13 -0.35 6.08
C GLN A 29 9.98 0.28 7.47
N ARG A 30 11.04 0.32 8.29
CA ARG A 30 10.97 0.93 9.61
C ARG A 30 10.77 2.45 9.52
N GLN A 31 11.51 3.14 8.66
CA GLN A 31 11.36 4.59 8.46
C GLN A 31 10.00 4.93 7.86
N ALA A 32 9.56 4.20 6.85
CA ALA A 32 8.23 4.39 6.26
C ALA A 32 7.11 4.15 7.27
N ALA A 33 7.22 3.13 8.12
CA ALA A 33 6.22 2.86 9.15
C ALA A 33 6.09 4.02 10.15
N VAL A 34 7.20 4.68 10.51
CA VAL A 34 7.19 5.90 11.34
C VAL A 34 6.44 7.03 10.61
N ILE A 35 6.73 7.27 9.34
CA ILE A 35 6.06 8.30 8.52
C ILE A 35 4.56 8.04 8.42
N LEU A 36 4.17 6.78 8.22
CA LEU A 36 2.78 6.35 8.06
C LEU A 36 2.03 6.22 9.40
N GLY A 37 2.70 6.38 10.54
CA GLY A 37 2.08 6.22 11.86
C GLY A 37 1.61 4.79 12.16
N VAL A 38 2.32 3.77 11.67
CA VAL A 38 1.99 2.35 11.89
C VAL A 38 3.18 1.56 12.43
N ARG A 39 2.92 0.38 13.00
CA ARG A 39 3.98 -0.59 13.33
C ARG A 39 4.66 -1.11 12.05
N GLN A 40 5.98 -1.34 12.08
CA GLN A 40 6.73 -1.85 10.92
C GLN A 40 6.18 -3.19 10.40
N ALA A 41 5.77 -4.10 11.30
CA ALA A 41 5.08 -5.33 10.93
C ALA A 41 3.77 -5.09 10.14
N ARG A 42 3.05 -3.99 10.42
CA ARG A 42 1.82 -3.65 9.68
C ARG A 42 2.17 -3.21 8.27
N LEU A 43 3.22 -2.43 8.08
CA LEU A 43 3.68 -2.09 6.73
C LEU A 43 4.13 -3.33 5.95
N CYS A 44 4.82 -4.27 6.60
CA CYS A 44 5.19 -5.54 5.99
C CYS A 44 3.95 -6.36 5.54
N GLU A 45 2.91 -6.46 6.38
CA GLU A 45 1.63 -7.09 5.99
C GLU A 45 0.99 -6.42 4.76
N LEU A 46 1.02 -5.08 4.69
CA LEU A 46 0.47 -4.32 3.57
C LEU A 46 1.23 -4.56 2.27
N GLU A 47 2.57 -4.51 2.31
CA GLU A 47 3.41 -4.68 1.12
C GLU A 47 3.48 -6.13 0.63
N SER A 48 3.45 -7.11 1.54
CA SER A 48 3.42 -8.53 1.20
C SER A 48 2.06 -8.98 0.68
N GLY A 49 0.98 -8.26 1.00
CA GLY A 49 -0.39 -8.69 0.71
C GLY A 49 -0.88 -9.80 1.63
N ALA A 50 -0.21 -10.03 2.77
CA ALA A 50 -0.64 -10.99 3.78
C ALA A 50 -2.06 -10.70 4.30
N ARG A 51 -2.51 -9.44 4.18
CA ARG A 51 -3.89 -9.02 4.44
C ARG A 51 -4.38 -8.06 3.36
N PRO A 52 -5.67 -8.16 2.95
CA PRO A 52 -6.27 -7.16 2.07
C PRO A 52 -6.17 -5.75 2.65
N MET A 53 -5.87 -4.77 1.80
CA MET A 53 -5.89 -3.36 2.21
C MET A 53 -7.31 -2.86 2.34
N THR A 54 -7.61 -2.24 3.48
CA THR A 54 -8.87 -1.51 3.69
C THR A 54 -8.75 -0.11 3.10
N LEU A 55 -9.88 0.56 2.85
CA LEU A 55 -9.89 1.96 2.44
C LEU A 55 -9.13 2.87 3.42
N ARG A 56 -9.25 2.59 4.73
CA ARG A 56 -8.50 3.30 5.78
C ARG A 56 -6.98 3.15 5.61
N SER A 57 -6.49 1.94 5.32
CA SER A 57 -5.06 1.72 5.05
C SER A 57 -4.61 2.49 3.81
N ILE A 58 -5.42 2.51 2.75
CA ILE A 58 -5.10 3.21 1.50
C ILE A 58 -5.00 4.73 1.75
N GLN A 59 -5.99 5.30 2.45
CA GLN A 59 -5.98 6.72 2.82
C GLN A 59 -4.77 7.06 3.68
N LEU A 60 -4.47 6.24 4.70
CA LEU A 60 -3.30 6.43 5.56
C LEU A 60 -1.99 6.43 4.77
N VAL A 61 -1.82 5.53 3.80
CA VAL A 61 -0.62 5.53 2.95
C VAL A 61 -0.56 6.78 2.06
N ALA A 62 -1.69 7.16 1.46
CA ALA A 62 -1.79 8.34 0.63
C ALA A 62 -1.40 9.61 1.41
N ASP A 63 -1.97 9.79 2.61
CA ASP A 63 -1.69 10.93 3.48
C ASP A 63 -0.24 10.93 3.97
N GLY A 64 0.25 9.80 4.49
CA GLY A 64 1.61 9.71 5.02
C GLY A 64 2.69 9.87 3.95
N TYR A 65 2.42 9.48 2.71
CA TYR A 65 3.30 9.80 1.59
C TYR A 65 2.98 11.15 0.92
N GLY A 66 1.91 11.84 1.27
CA GLY A 66 1.52 13.10 0.62
C GLY A 66 1.24 12.94 -0.87
N VAL A 67 0.57 11.85 -1.25
CA VAL A 67 0.18 11.56 -2.64
C VAL A 67 -1.33 11.39 -2.75
N PRO A 68 -1.95 11.71 -3.89
CA PRO A 68 -3.36 11.39 -4.11
C PRO A 68 -3.64 9.87 -4.08
N VAL A 69 -4.79 9.46 -3.56
CA VAL A 69 -5.20 8.04 -3.46
C VAL A 69 -5.12 7.30 -4.81
N ARG A 70 -5.38 7.96 -5.94
CA ARG A 70 -5.25 7.36 -7.28
C ARG A 70 -3.86 6.77 -7.57
N VAL A 71 -2.81 7.39 -7.01
CA VAL A 71 -1.41 6.93 -7.18
C VAL A 71 -1.25 5.55 -6.58
N ILE A 72 -1.92 5.26 -5.47
CA ILE A 72 -1.90 3.93 -4.85
C ILE A 72 -2.50 2.88 -5.79
N PHE A 73 -3.46 3.25 -6.65
CA PHE A 73 -4.04 2.32 -7.63
C PHE A 73 -3.28 2.26 -8.96
N GLY A 74 -2.15 2.95 -9.10
CA GLY A 74 -1.36 3.02 -10.33
C GLY A 74 -2.02 3.83 -11.45
N ARG A 75 -2.82 4.85 -11.10
CA ARG A 75 -3.54 5.74 -12.03
C ARG A 75 -3.22 7.22 -11.78
#